data_AF-A0A402CXV5-F1
#
_entry.id   AF-A0A402CXV5-F1
#
_cell.length_a   1.000
_cell.length_b   1.000
_cell.length_c   1.000
_cell.angle_alpha   90.00
_cell.angle_beta   90.00
_cell.angle_gamma   90.00
#
_symmetry.space_group_name_H-M   'P 1'
#
loop_
_entity.id
_entity.type
_entity.pdbx_description
1 polymer ?
#
loop_
_entity_poly.entity_id
_entity_poly.type
_entity_poly.pdbx_seq_one_letter_code
_entity_poly.pdbx_strand_id
1 'polypeptide(L)'
;MRREDASKDSEISIVLCDDDFIQDLNRAHRGKDKPTDVLSFPQDDDLVLGDIVISLPTAERQARAAGWPMEDEVVLLGIHGVLHLLGYDDETAEEAARMRDISAEVLTASGIALPPGSQHPYFVDYD
;
A
#
# COMPACT_ATOMS: atom_id res chain seq x y z
N MET A 1 10.97 -6.76 -12.39
CA MET A 1 11.68 -5.69 -13.13
C MET A 1 11.04 -4.39 -12.70
N ARG A 2 11.81 -3.43 -12.17
CA ARG A 2 11.24 -2.16 -11.70
C ARG A 2 10.81 -1.31 -12.89
N ARG A 3 9.63 -0.68 -12.78
CA ARG A 3 9.00 0.14 -13.83
C ARG A 3 9.05 1.63 -13.47
N GLU A 4 10.19 2.12 -13.01
CA GLU A 4 10.37 3.54 -12.65
C GLU A 4 10.26 4.48 -13.88
N ASP A 5 10.46 3.93 -15.08
CA ASP A 5 10.28 4.62 -16.37
C ASP A 5 8.83 4.52 -16.90
N ALA A 6 7.86 4.14 -16.06
CA ALA A 6 6.45 4.11 -16.44
C ALA A 6 6.00 5.45 -17.04
N SER A 7 5.17 5.38 -18.08
CA SER A 7 4.69 6.59 -18.76
C SER A 7 3.87 7.46 -17.79
N LYS A 8 3.91 8.78 -17.98
CA LYS A 8 2.98 9.69 -17.28
C LYS A 8 1.53 9.47 -17.70
N ASP A 9 1.32 8.83 -18.85
CA ASP A 9 0.01 8.44 -19.36
C ASP A 9 -0.44 7.06 -18.84
N SER A 10 0.26 6.51 -17.84
CA SER A 10 -0.11 5.22 -17.26
C SER A 10 -1.38 5.31 -16.40
N GLU A 11 -2.12 4.21 -16.35
CA GLU A 11 -3.37 4.05 -15.63
C GLU A 11 -3.20 3.11 -14.43
N ILE A 12 -3.89 3.46 -13.34
CA ILE A 12 -4.09 2.62 -12.16
C ILE A 12 -5.57 2.59 -11.82
N SER A 13 -6.06 1.44 -11.35
CA SER A 13 -7.38 1.33 -10.74
C SER A 13 -7.23 1.26 -9.22
N ILE A 14 -8.09 1.97 -8.50
CA ILE A 14 -8.16 1.90 -7.04
C ILE A 14 -9.57 1.47 -6.66
N VAL A 15 -9.67 0.36 -5.92
CA VAL A 15 -10.92 -0.18 -5.40
C VAL A 15 -10.94 -0.02 -3.88
N LEU A 16 -11.91 0.75 -3.39
CA LEU A 16 -12.19 0.86 -1.97
C LEU A 16 -13.30 -0.15 -1.62
N CYS A 17 -13.04 -1.02 -0.66
CA CYS A 17 -13.91 -2.16 -0.36
C CYS A 17 -14.03 -2.42 1.16
N ASP A 18 -14.82 -3.43 1.51
CA ASP A 18 -14.94 -3.95 2.87
C ASP A 18 -14.00 -5.14 3.11
N ASP A 19 -13.98 -5.61 4.37
CA ASP A 19 -13.14 -6.73 4.80
C ASP A 19 -13.53 -8.07 4.15
N ASP A 20 -14.83 -8.28 3.89
CA ASP A 20 -15.33 -9.51 3.29
C ASP A 20 -14.83 -9.64 1.85
N PHE A 21 -14.93 -8.56 1.06
CA PHE A 21 -14.44 -8.53 -0.31
C PHE A 21 -12.93 -8.76 -0.39
N ILE A 22 -12.12 -8.06 0.42
CA ILE A 22 -10.67 -8.22 0.36
C ILE A 22 -10.21 -9.57 0.93
N GLN A 23 -10.93 -10.15 1.89
CA GLN A 23 -10.65 -11.48 2.42
C GLN A 23 -10.85 -12.54 1.34
N ASP A 24 -11.92 -12.44 0.54
CA ASP A 24 -12.17 -13.34 -0.58
C ASP A 24 -11.02 -13.28 -1.61
N LEU A 25 -10.53 -12.09 -1.92
CA LEU A 25 -9.36 -11.90 -2.78
C LEU A 25 -8.07 -12.45 -2.16
N ASN A 26 -7.82 -12.17 -0.88
CA ASN A 26 -6.63 -12.63 -0.17
C ASN A 26 -6.60 -14.17 -0.09
N ARG A 27 -7.75 -14.81 0.08
CA ARG A 27 -7.91 -16.26 0.02
C ARG A 27 -7.65 -16.79 -1.39
N ALA A 28 -8.24 -16.18 -2.41
CA ALA A 28 -8.12 -16.62 -3.79
C ALA A 28 -6.69 -16.48 -4.36
N HIS A 29 -5.99 -15.39 -4.04
CA HIS A 29 -4.70 -15.05 -4.65
C HIS A 29 -3.49 -15.34 -3.77
N ARG A 30 -3.62 -15.28 -2.44
CA ARG A 30 -2.51 -15.53 -1.49
C ARG A 30 -2.73 -16.75 -0.59
N GLY A 31 -3.87 -17.42 -0.70
CA GLY A 31 -4.23 -18.56 0.16
C GLY A 31 -4.47 -18.18 1.63
N LYS A 32 -4.67 -16.89 1.92
CA LYS A 32 -4.83 -16.35 3.28
C LYS A 32 -6.31 -16.01 3.53
N ASP A 33 -7.00 -16.86 4.29
CA ASP A 33 -8.41 -16.65 4.64
C ASP A 33 -8.57 -15.69 5.83
N LYS A 34 -8.21 -14.42 5.59
CA LYS A 34 -8.39 -13.30 6.50
C LYS A 34 -8.37 -11.98 5.74
N PRO A 35 -9.00 -10.91 6.25
CA PRO A 35 -8.86 -9.58 5.68
C PRO A 35 -7.40 -9.11 5.72
N THR A 36 -7.07 -8.19 4.81
CA THR A 36 -5.81 -7.44 4.80
C THR A 36 -6.14 -5.97 4.54
N ASP A 37 -5.18 -5.10 4.73
CA ASP A 37 -5.25 -3.66 4.42
C ASP A 37 -5.31 -3.39 2.93
N VAL A 38 -4.34 -3.90 2.17
CA VAL A 38 -4.18 -3.65 0.75
C VAL A 38 -3.70 -4.88 -0.03
N LEU A 39 -4.16 -5.01 -1.28
CA LEU A 39 -3.65 -5.94 -2.27
C LEU A 39 -3.33 -5.18 -3.56
N SER A 40 -2.18 -5.48 -4.16
CA SER A 40 -1.78 -4.95 -5.47
C SER A 40 -1.74 -6.06 -6.51
N PHE A 41 -2.35 -5.80 -7.67
CA PHE A 41 -2.42 -6.73 -8.79
C PHE A 41 -1.74 -6.09 -10.02
N PRO A 42 -0.42 -6.28 -10.18
CA PRO A 42 0.30 -5.73 -11.32
C PRO A 42 -0.16 -6.35 -12.63
N GLN A 43 -0.25 -5.54 -13.68
CA GLN A 43 -0.55 -6.00 -15.04
C GLN A 43 0.69 -5.91 -15.92
N ASP A 44 0.85 -6.87 -16.84
CA ASP A 44 1.95 -6.87 -17.81
C ASP A 44 1.58 -6.05 -19.05
N ASP A 45 1.30 -4.76 -18.84
CA ASP A 45 0.95 -3.77 -19.87
C ASP A 45 1.78 -2.49 -19.69
N ASP A 46 2.14 -1.81 -20.78
CA ASP A 46 3.00 -0.61 -20.75
C ASP A 46 2.26 0.65 -20.27
N LEU A 47 0.93 0.68 -20.41
CA LEU A 47 0.08 1.79 -19.99
C LEU A 47 -0.73 1.44 -18.75
N VAL A 48 -1.17 0.20 -18.56
CA VAL A 48 -1.93 -0.18 -17.36
C VAL A 48 -1.01 -0.81 -16.32
N LEU A 49 -0.76 -0.11 -15.22
CA LEU A 49 0.09 -0.62 -14.15
C LEU A 49 -0.61 -1.71 -13.31
N GLY A 50 -1.92 -1.59 -13.15
CA GLY A 50 -2.76 -2.59 -12.50
C GLY A 50 -3.72 -2.03 -11.46
N ASP A 51 -4.14 -2.90 -10.54
CA ASP A 51 -5.20 -2.62 -9.58
C ASP A 51 -4.66 -2.58 -8.15
N ILE A 52 -5.15 -1.62 -7.35
CA ILE A 52 -4.91 -1.52 -5.90
C ILE A 52 -6.26 -1.66 -5.20
N VAL A 53 -6.39 -2.65 -4.33
CA VAL A 53 -7.62 -2.91 -3.57
C VAL A 53 -7.35 -2.63 -2.10
N ILE A 54 -8.09 -1.68 -1.52
CA ILE A 54 -7.92 -1.20 -0.14
C ILE A 54 -9.18 -1.50 0.67
N SER A 55 -9.04 -2.14 1.83
CA SER A 55 -10.12 -2.29 2.81
C SER A 55 -10.23 -1.05 3.69
N LEU A 56 -11.35 -0.32 3.58
CA LEU A 56 -11.62 0.83 4.43
C LEU A 56 -11.78 0.46 5.91
N PRO A 57 -12.46 -0.64 6.29
CA PRO A 57 -12.51 -1.06 7.69
C PRO A 57 -11.13 -1.42 8.28
N THR A 58 -10.23 -2.01 7.50
CA THR A 58 -8.86 -2.29 7.97
C THR A 58 -8.06 -1.00 8.11
N ALA A 59 -8.12 -0.10 7.12
CA ALA A 59 -7.48 1.21 7.19
C ALA A 59 -7.96 2.01 8.43
N GLU A 60 -9.27 2.04 8.71
CA GLU A 60 -9.79 2.73 9.90
C GLU A 60 -9.19 2.18 11.21
N ARG A 61 -9.04 0.84 11.31
CA ARG A 61 -8.42 0.21 12.49
C ARG A 61 -6.96 0.58 12.63
N GLN A 62 -6.20 0.57 11.54
CA GLN A 62 -4.78 0.96 11.51
C GLN A 62 -4.61 2.44 11.88
N ALA A 63 -5.40 3.31 11.26
CA ALA A 63 -5.38 4.75 11.51
C ALA A 63 -5.65 5.06 12.98
N ARG A 64 -6.66 4.41 13.57
CA ARG A 64 -7.00 4.55 14.99
C ARG A 64 -5.89 4.06 15.91
N ALA A 65 -5.24 2.94 15.58
CA ALA A 65 -4.14 2.39 16.38
C ALA A 65 -2.91 3.30 16.33
N ALA A 66 -2.66 3.90 15.17
CA ALA A 66 -1.56 4.82 14.93
C ALA A 66 -1.80 6.25 15.43
N GLY A 67 -3.05 6.59 15.73
CA GLY A 67 -3.43 7.92 16.20
C GLY A 67 -3.35 9.00 15.11
N TRP A 68 -3.61 8.65 13.84
CA TRP A 68 -3.61 9.59 12.72
C TRP A 68 -4.90 9.47 11.87
N PRO A 69 -5.19 10.45 10.99
CA PRO A 69 -6.41 10.47 10.19
C PRO A 69 -6.57 9.23 9.30
N MET A 70 -7.81 8.79 9.11
CA MET A 70 -8.13 7.66 8.23
C MET A 70 -7.73 7.98 6.78
N GLU A 71 -7.91 9.22 6.35
CA GLU A 71 -7.58 9.68 5.01
C GLU A 71 -6.07 9.53 4.73
N ASP A 72 -5.23 9.83 5.72
CA ASP A 72 -3.78 9.70 5.63
C ASP A 72 -3.35 8.23 5.55
N GLU A 73 -4.05 7.33 6.26
CA GLU A 73 -3.86 5.88 6.13
C GLU A 73 -4.20 5.39 4.72
N VAL A 74 -5.34 5.81 4.16
CA VAL A 74 -5.72 5.42 2.80
C VAL A 74 -4.70 5.92 1.78
N VAL A 75 -4.15 7.13 1.96
CA VAL A 75 -3.07 7.64 1.11
C VAL A 75 -1.80 6.80 1.24
N LEU A 76 -1.40 6.42 2.47
CA LEU A 76 -0.27 5.52 2.70
C LEU A 76 -0.47 4.18 1.99
N LEU A 77 -1.63 3.54 2.16
CA LEU A 77 -1.95 2.27 1.51
C LEU A 77 -1.96 2.40 -0.03
N GLY A 78 -2.42 3.54 -0.56
CA GLY A 78 -2.34 3.86 -1.97
C GLY A 78 -0.89 3.97 -2.47
N ILE A 79 -0.04 4.71 -1.74
CA ILE A 79 1.39 4.85 -2.08
C ILE A 79 2.09 3.49 -2.04
N HIS A 80 1.88 2.73 -0.96
CA HIS A 80 2.43 1.38 -0.81
C HIS A 80 1.96 0.46 -1.94
N GLY A 81 0.67 0.53 -2.28
CA GLY A 81 0.09 -0.22 -3.38
C GLY A 81 0.74 0.12 -4.73
N VAL A 82 0.96 1.41 -5.03
CA VAL A 82 1.64 1.88 -6.25
C VAL A 82 3.09 1.39 -6.30
N LEU A 83 3.82 1.42 -5.18
CA LEU A 83 5.19 0.92 -5.14
C LEU A 83 5.27 -0.57 -5.53
N HIS A 84 4.32 -1.39 -5.06
CA HIS A 84 4.22 -2.77 -5.52
C HIS A 84 3.92 -2.89 -7.03
N LEU A 85 3.03 -2.05 -7.58
CA LEU A 85 2.78 -2.03 -9.03
C LEU A 85 4.03 -1.63 -9.84
N LEU A 86 4.89 -0.78 -9.29
CA LEU A 86 6.18 -0.38 -9.88
C LEU A 86 7.28 -1.44 -9.71
N GLY A 87 7.00 -2.55 -9.02
CA GLY A 87 7.93 -3.65 -8.82
C GLY A 87 8.86 -3.49 -7.62
N TYR A 88 8.48 -2.68 -6.64
CA TYR A 88 9.06 -2.74 -5.29
C TYR A 88 8.40 -3.87 -4.49
N ASP A 89 9.14 -4.41 -3.53
CA ASP A 89 8.69 -5.50 -2.68
C ASP A 89 9.14 -5.27 -1.22
N ASP A 90 8.57 -6.00 -0.28
CA ASP A 90 8.86 -5.90 1.15
C ASP A 90 9.17 -7.26 1.80
N GLU A 91 9.57 -8.25 0.99
CA GLU A 91 9.94 -9.59 1.48
C GLU A 91 11.24 -9.63 2.29
N THR A 92 12.15 -8.68 2.07
CA THR A 92 13.41 -8.55 2.82
C THR A 92 13.48 -7.23 3.58
N ALA A 93 14.26 -7.21 4.67
CA ALA A 93 14.42 -6.01 5.49
C ALA A 93 14.98 -4.81 4.72
N GLU A 94 15.88 -5.04 3.75
CA GLU A 94 16.45 -3.98 2.91
C GLU A 94 15.40 -3.40 1.94
N GLU A 95 14.58 -4.25 1.33
CA GLU A 95 13.54 -3.80 0.40
C GLU A 95 12.40 -3.10 1.14
N ALA A 96 11.98 -3.63 2.30
CA ALA A 96 11.01 -3.00 3.18
C ALA A 96 11.49 -1.62 3.66
N ALA A 97 12.77 -1.49 4.04
CA ALA A 97 13.35 -0.20 4.42
C ALA A 97 13.31 0.81 3.27
N ARG A 98 13.61 0.36 2.05
CA ARG A 98 13.54 1.22 0.85
C ARG A 98 12.11 1.68 0.56
N MET A 99 11.12 0.78 0.63
CA MET A 99 9.71 1.15 0.44
C MET A 99 9.23 2.12 1.51
N ARG A 100 9.69 1.95 2.76
CA ARG A 100 9.39 2.86 3.86
C ARG A 100 9.92 4.27 3.59
N ASP A 101 11.19 4.38 3.19
CA ASP A 101 11.81 5.68 2.91
C ASP A 101 11.08 6.42 1.79
N ILE A 102 10.76 5.73 0.69
CA ILE A 102 10.00 6.31 -0.43
C ILE A 102 8.59 6.69 0.01
N SER A 103 7.91 5.84 0.78
CA SER A 103 6.55 6.13 1.27
C SER A 103 6.54 7.37 2.16
N ALA A 104 7.53 7.51 3.05
CA ALA A 104 7.68 8.68 3.91
C ALA A 104 7.98 9.96 3.12
N GLU A 105 8.83 9.88 2.10
CA GLU A 105 9.14 11.00 1.21
C GLU A 105 7.87 11.47 0.46
N VAL A 106 7.12 10.54 -0.13
CA VAL A 106 5.92 10.85 -0.92
C VAL A 106 4.79 11.39 -0.05
N LEU A 107 4.59 10.85 1.16
CA LEU A 107 3.63 11.41 2.13
C LEU A 107 3.98 12.85 2.50
N THR A 108 5.25 13.10 2.80
CA THR A 108 5.73 14.46 3.14
C THR A 108 5.53 15.42 1.97
N ALA A 109 5.85 14.98 0.74
CA ALA A 109 5.61 15.76 -0.47
C ALA A 109 4.12 16.03 -0.73
N SER A 110 3.25 15.15 -0.26
CA SER A 110 1.78 15.29 -0.30
C SER A 110 1.21 16.17 0.82
N GLY A 111 2.06 16.70 1.71
CA GLY A 111 1.66 17.53 2.84
C GLY A 111 1.16 16.76 4.05
N ILE A 112 1.38 15.44 4.09
CA ILE A 112 0.96 14.55 5.17
C ILE A 112 2.15 14.29 6.09
N ALA A 113 1.97 14.57 7.39
CA ALA A 113 2.98 14.26 8.39
C ALA A 113 2.89 12.79 8.80
N LEU A 114 4.04 12.17 9.09
CA LEU A 114 4.10 10.79 9.58
C LEU A 114 3.39 10.64 10.94
N PRO A 115 2.81 9.47 11.24
CA PRO A 115 2.09 9.25 12.48
C PRO A 115 3.02 9.46 13.71
N PRO A 116 2.54 10.09 14.79
CA PRO A 116 3.37 10.40 15.95
C PRO A 116 3.89 9.13 16.65
N GLY A 117 5.20 9.01 16.84
CA GLY A 117 5.81 7.89 17.59
C GLY A 117 5.65 6.53 16.92
N SER A 118 5.56 6.51 15.58
CA SER A 118 5.03 5.40 14.79
C SER A 118 5.66 4.03 15.05
N GLN A 119 4.97 3.21 15.85
CA GLN A 119 5.00 1.75 15.76
C GLN A 119 4.11 1.24 14.60
N HIS A 120 3.87 2.09 13.60
CA HIS A 120 3.03 1.77 12.45
C HIS A 120 3.64 0.60 11.67
N PRO A 121 2.87 -0.40 11.21
CA PRO A 121 3.42 -1.54 10.47
C PRO A 121 4.32 -1.15 9.30
N TYR A 122 3.99 -0.06 8.60
CA TYR A 122 4.79 0.46 7.47
C TYR A 122 5.98 1.35 7.87
N PHE A 123 6.09 1.77 9.14
CA PHE A 123 7.18 2.64 9.63
C PHE A 123 7.99 2.04 10.77
N VAL A 124 7.75 0.79 11.16
CA VAL A 124 8.60 0.07 12.12
C VAL A 124 9.82 -0.53 11.44
N ASP A 125 10.95 -0.49 12.12
CA ASP A 125 12.12 -1.28 11.76
C ASP A 125 11.83 -2.76 12.06
N TYR A 126 12.14 -3.64 11.11
CA TYR A 126 12.17 -5.08 11.34
C TYR A 126 13.52 -5.41 11.97
N ASP A 127 13.54 -5.82 13.25
CA ASP A 127 14.72 -6.34 13.96
C ASP A 127 15.21 -7.68 13.38
#